data_AF-F8CP89-F1
#
_entry.id   AF-F8CP89-F1
#
_cell.length_a   1.000
_cell.length_b   1.000
_cell.length_c   1.000
_cell.angle_alpha   90.00
_cell.angle_beta   90.00
_cell.angle_gamma   90.00
#
_symmetry.space_group_name_H-M   'P 1'
#
loop_
_entity.id
_entity.type
_entity.pdbx_description
1 polymer ?
#
loop_
_entity_poly.entity_id
_entity_poly.type
_entity_poly.pdbx_seq_one_letter_code
_entity_poly.pdbx_strand_id
1 'polypeptide(L)'
;MAPGTPDWLLERIILGELPSAPLAAARARLEREPGGAARLARLEADARRTLERHPPAAVAAEVARRDHRARVLAEATRRAESQGWHGLSLSVPVAASLALLFMSAPEEQPEPSASPVPLVVMLDTVRIKGPPRLRVHRQGAGEPELLDEQARARRGDVLQLSYVSGGRRHGVVVSVDGRGAVTLHHPATLAGSTELGPGDAVPLAHAYELDDAPDFERFLFVTSDGPLDVSAVLEAARVLARQPSEARTRSLPLPDTLGQTSFTLEKVR
;
A
#
# COMPACT_ATOMS: atom_id res chain seq x y z
N MET A 1 -10.67 -31.68 -24.61
CA MET A 1 -11.58 -30.54 -24.55
C MET A 1 -10.77 -29.27 -24.71
N ALA A 2 -11.12 -28.39 -25.67
CA ALA A 2 -10.49 -27.08 -25.75
C ALA A 2 -10.85 -26.24 -24.51
N PRO A 3 -9.95 -25.41 -23.97
CA PRO A 3 -10.28 -24.56 -22.84
C PRO A 3 -11.42 -23.59 -23.21
N GLY A 4 -12.42 -23.49 -22.34
CA GLY A 4 -13.55 -22.57 -22.48
C GLY A 4 -13.09 -21.11 -22.61
N THR A 5 -13.98 -20.23 -23.04
CA THR A 5 -13.73 -18.79 -23.17
C THR A 5 -13.40 -18.22 -21.79
N PRO A 6 -12.22 -17.60 -21.60
CA PRO A 6 -11.81 -17.09 -20.28
C PRO A 6 -12.64 -15.86 -19.87
N ASP A 7 -12.85 -15.66 -18.57
CA ASP A 7 -13.75 -14.63 -18.03
C ASP A 7 -13.35 -13.21 -18.43
N TRP A 8 -12.04 -12.90 -18.42
CA TRP A 8 -11.55 -11.59 -18.87
C TRP A 8 -11.92 -11.27 -20.33
N LEU A 9 -12.08 -12.28 -21.18
CA LEU A 9 -12.49 -12.08 -22.57
C LEU A 9 -14.01 -11.86 -22.67
N LEU A 10 -14.80 -12.45 -21.77
CA LEU A 10 -16.24 -12.18 -21.65
C LEU A 10 -16.50 -10.73 -21.20
N GLU A 11 -15.74 -10.26 -20.22
CA GLU A 11 -15.81 -8.86 -19.75
C GLU A 11 -15.55 -7.89 -20.90
N ARG A 12 -14.49 -8.10 -21.69
CA ARG A 12 -14.19 -7.26 -22.86
C ARG A 12 -15.24 -7.35 -23.97
N ILE A 13 -15.92 -8.49 -24.14
CA ILE A 13 -17.04 -8.64 -25.07
C ILE A 13 -18.23 -7.77 -24.63
N ILE A 14 -18.55 -7.77 -23.33
CA ILE A 14 -19.65 -6.97 -22.76
C ILE A 14 -19.34 -5.47 -22.86
N LEU A 15 -18.10 -5.09 -22.57
CA LEU A 15 -17.66 -3.70 -22.60
C LEU A 15 -17.41 -3.17 -24.02
N GLY A 16 -17.41 -4.04 -25.05
CA GLY A 16 -17.15 -3.65 -26.43
C GLY A 16 -15.70 -3.21 -26.70
N GLU A 17 -14.76 -3.62 -25.85
CA GLU A 17 -13.35 -3.18 -25.86
C GLU A 17 -12.45 -3.98 -26.80
N LEU A 18 -13.03 -4.85 -27.62
CA LEU A 18 -12.30 -5.63 -28.62
C LEU A 18 -12.48 -5.00 -30.01
N PRO A 19 -11.41 -4.92 -30.83
CA PRO A 19 -11.55 -4.60 -32.24
C PRO A 19 -12.53 -5.56 -32.92
N SER A 20 -13.23 -5.10 -33.95
CA SER A 20 -14.40 -5.79 -34.53
C SER A 20 -14.14 -7.24 -34.95
N ALA A 21 -12.97 -7.54 -35.52
CA ALA A 21 -12.61 -8.90 -35.94
C ALA A 21 -12.32 -9.86 -34.76
N PRO A 22 -11.44 -9.53 -33.78
CA PRO A 22 -11.30 -10.30 -32.54
C PRO A 22 -12.61 -10.45 -31.74
N LEU A 23 -13.46 -9.41 -31.70
CA LEU A 23 -14.76 -9.45 -31.03
C LEU A 23 -15.69 -10.49 -31.66
N ALA A 24 -15.79 -10.51 -33.00
CA ALA A 24 -16.61 -11.47 -33.72
C ALA A 24 -16.13 -12.91 -33.51
N ALA A 25 -14.81 -13.14 -33.55
CA ALA A 25 -14.22 -14.46 -33.28
C ALA A 25 -14.47 -14.94 -31.85
N ALA A 26 -14.38 -14.04 -30.87
CA ALA A 26 -14.64 -14.35 -29.47
C ALA A 26 -16.13 -14.67 -29.22
N ARG A 27 -17.06 -13.92 -29.83
CA ARG A 27 -18.50 -14.20 -29.79
C ARG A 27 -18.84 -15.54 -30.44
N ALA A 28 -18.32 -15.80 -31.65
CA ALA A 28 -18.56 -17.06 -32.35
C ALA A 28 -17.98 -18.28 -31.60
N ARG A 29 -16.92 -18.10 -30.82
CA ARG A 29 -16.37 -19.14 -29.93
C ARG A 29 -17.29 -19.37 -28.73
N LEU A 30 -17.78 -18.30 -28.10
CA LEU A 30 -18.67 -18.36 -26.95
C LEU A 30 -20.02 -19.04 -27.28
N GLU A 31 -20.56 -18.79 -28.47
CA GLU A 31 -21.81 -19.41 -28.96
C GLU A 31 -21.70 -20.93 -29.11
N ARG A 32 -20.50 -21.44 -29.45
CA ARG A 32 -20.22 -22.87 -29.58
C ARG A 32 -19.88 -23.54 -28.25
N GLU A 33 -19.72 -22.77 -27.18
CA GLU A 33 -19.37 -23.28 -25.86
C GLU A 33 -20.62 -23.74 -25.10
N PRO A 34 -20.64 -24.97 -24.56
CA PRO A 34 -21.72 -25.42 -23.68
C PRO A 34 -21.91 -24.46 -22.51
N GLY A 35 -23.08 -23.84 -22.41
CA GLY A 35 -23.41 -22.87 -21.35
C GLY A 35 -22.80 -21.47 -21.54
N GLY A 36 -22.17 -21.17 -22.68
CA GLY A 36 -21.57 -19.87 -22.95
C GLY A 36 -22.56 -18.71 -22.85
N ALA A 37 -23.76 -18.87 -23.42
CA ALA A 37 -24.83 -17.87 -23.32
C ALA A 37 -25.28 -17.62 -21.86
N ALA A 38 -25.36 -18.67 -21.03
CA ALA A 38 -25.73 -18.54 -19.63
C ALA A 38 -24.63 -17.86 -18.79
N ARG A 39 -23.36 -18.08 -19.12
CA ARG A 39 -22.22 -17.38 -18.48
C ARG A 39 -22.24 -15.88 -18.81
N LEU A 40 -22.48 -15.54 -20.08
CA LEU A 40 -22.58 -14.14 -20.52
C LEU A 40 -23.74 -13.41 -19.84
N ALA A 41 -24.93 -14.01 -19.85
CA ALA A 41 -26.12 -13.44 -19.22
C ALA A 41 -25.96 -13.22 -17.70
N ARG A 42 -25.22 -14.11 -17.02
CA ARG A 42 -24.90 -13.97 -15.60
C ARG A 42 -24.01 -12.75 -15.36
N LEU A 43 -22.96 -12.58 -16.16
CA LEU A 43 -22.03 -11.46 -16.05
C LEU A 43 -22.72 -10.13 -16.37
N GLU A 44 -23.61 -10.08 -17.36
CA GLU A 44 -24.44 -8.90 -17.66
C GLU A 44 -25.40 -8.55 -16.50
N ALA A 45 -26.02 -9.55 -15.87
CA ALA A 45 -26.87 -9.34 -14.71
C ALA A 45 -26.07 -8.81 -13.50
N ASP A 46 -24.86 -9.32 -13.28
CA ASP A 46 -23.96 -8.84 -12.24
C ASP A 46 -23.53 -7.39 -12.46
N ALA A 47 -23.15 -7.04 -13.69
CA ALA A 47 -22.83 -5.68 -14.08
C ALA A 47 -24.02 -4.73 -13.81
N ARG A 48 -25.23 -5.14 -14.18
CA ARG A 48 -26.45 -4.37 -13.92
C ARG A 48 -26.70 -4.16 -12.43
N ARG A 49 -26.59 -5.20 -11.60
CA ARG A 49 -26.73 -5.11 -10.14
C ARG A 49 -25.68 -4.20 -9.50
N THR A 50 -24.48 -4.14 -10.06
CA THR A 50 -23.43 -3.21 -9.62
C THR A 50 -23.80 -1.76 -9.95
N LEU A 51 -24.29 -1.50 -11.17
CA LEU A 51 -24.72 -0.15 -11.59
C LEU A 51 -25.98 0.32 -10.86
N GLU A 52 -26.90 -0.58 -10.52
CA GLU A 52 -28.07 -0.28 -9.68
C GLU A 52 -27.67 0.09 -8.25
N ARG A 53 -26.72 -0.64 -7.64
CA ARG A 53 -26.21 -0.36 -6.29
C ARG A 53 -25.31 0.87 -6.24
N HIS A 54 -24.58 1.14 -7.33
CA HIS A 54 -23.64 2.25 -7.45
C HIS A 54 -23.92 3.07 -8.71
N PRO A 55 -25.00 3.87 -8.73
CA PRO A 55 -25.32 4.70 -9.89
C PRO A 55 -24.15 5.62 -10.22
N PRO A 56 -23.70 5.71 -11.50
CA PRO A 56 -22.53 6.48 -11.88
C PRO A 56 -22.58 7.95 -11.43
N ALA A 57 -23.76 8.58 -11.50
CA ALA A 57 -23.97 9.95 -11.03
C ALA A 57 -23.72 10.11 -9.52
N ALA A 58 -24.11 9.12 -8.71
CA ALA A 58 -23.91 9.15 -7.26
C ALA A 58 -22.43 8.97 -6.90
N VAL A 59 -21.73 8.07 -7.59
CA VAL A 59 -20.28 7.86 -7.44
C VAL A 59 -19.52 9.11 -7.87
N ALA A 60 -19.84 9.69 -9.03
CA ALA A 60 -19.22 10.93 -9.52
C ALA A 60 -19.43 12.09 -8.55
N ALA A 61 -20.63 12.25 -7.99
CA ALA A 61 -20.92 13.27 -6.99
C ALA A 61 -20.10 13.06 -5.70
N GLU A 62 -19.92 11.82 -5.24
CA GLU A 62 -19.09 11.54 -4.06
C GLU A 62 -17.61 11.81 -4.31
N VAL A 63 -17.09 11.45 -5.49
CA VAL A 63 -15.72 11.77 -5.89
C VAL A 63 -15.51 13.29 -5.92
N ALA A 64 -16.43 14.05 -6.52
CA ALA A 64 -16.37 15.50 -6.55
C ALA A 64 -16.43 16.13 -5.14
N ARG A 65 -17.28 15.60 -4.25
CA ARG A 65 -17.34 16.03 -2.84
C ARG A 65 -16.01 15.81 -2.12
N ARG A 66 -15.38 14.64 -2.32
CA ARG A 66 -14.10 14.30 -1.69
C ARG A 66 -12.96 15.17 -2.20
N ASP A 67 -12.87 15.36 -3.52
CA ASP A 67 -11.89 16.25 -4.14
C ASP A 67 -12.06 17.69 -3.63
N HIS A 68 -13.30 18.20 -3.60
CA HIS A 68 -13.57 19.53 -3.05
C HIS A 68 -13.13 19.66 -1.59
N ARG A 69 -13.45 18.68 -0.74
CA ARG A 69 -13.03 18.70 0.67
C ARG A 69 -11.51 18.67 0.82
N ALA A 70 -10.81 17.86 0.04
CA ALA A 70 -9.35 17.80 0.03
C ALA A 70 -8.74 19.16 -0.37
N ARG A 71 -9.29 19.81 -1.42
CA ARG A 71 -8.85 21.14 -1.85
C ARG A 71 -9.08 22.22 -0.81
N VAL A 72 -10.24 22.23 -0.16
CA VAL A 72 -10.57 23.20 0.90
C VAL A 72 -9.61 23.06 2.08
N LEU A 73 -9.30 21.82 2.51
CA LEU A 73 -8.32 21.57 3.57
C LEU A 73 -6.92 22.05 3.17
N ALA A 74 -6.47 21.72 1.95
CA ALA A 74 -5.18 22.17 1.44
C ALA A 74 -5.08 23.70 1.28
N GLU A 75 -6.19 24.38 1.00
CA GLU A 75 -6.22 25.84 0.96
C GLU A 75 -6.20 26.48 2.35
N ALA A 76 -6.88 25.88 3.33
CA ALA A 76 -6.90 26.36 4.70
C ALA A 76 -5.51 26.29 5.36
N THR A 77 -4.77 25.19 5.12
CA THR A 77 -3.39 25.05 5.59
C THR A 77 -2.46 26.09 4.97
N ARG A 78 -2.55 26.32 3.65
CA ARG A 78 -1.75 27.36 2.97
C ARG A 78 -2.03 28.78 3.45
N ARG A 79 -3.29 29.10 3.80
CA ARG A 79 -3.64 30.43 4.35
C ARG A 79 -3.15 30.63 5.78
N ALA A 80 -3.15 29.57 6.59
CA ALA A 80 -2.59 29.60 7.95
C ALA A 80 -1.06 29.78 7.92
N GLU A 81 -0.37 29.17 6.95
CA GLU A 81 1.07 29.35 6.75
C GLU A 81 1.44 30.75 6.23
N SER A 82 0.59 31.40 5.43
CA SER A 82 0.87 32.73 4.86
C SER A 82 0.48 33.92 5.74
N GLN A 83 -0.37 33.74 6.75
CA GLN A 83 -0.75 34.81 7.70
C GLN A 83 0.12 34.88 8.96
N GLY A 84 1.14 34.02 9.09
CA GLY A 84 1.97 33.89 10.30
C GLY A 84 3.30 34.66 10.31
N TRP A 85 3.69 35.42 9.29
CA TRP A 85 5.06 35.96 9.21
C TRP A 85 5.17 37.36 8.57
N HIS A 86 4.51 38.36 9.16
CA HIS A 86 4.87 39.76 8.95
C HIS A 86 5.33 40.38 10.26
N GLY A 87 6.57 40.09 10.63
CA GLY A 87 7.28 40.79 11.70
C GLY A 87 8.56 40.07 12.13
N LEU A 88 9.71 40.59 11.68
CA LEU A 88 11.10 40.28 12.11
C LEU A 88 11.68 38.96 11.54
N SER A 89 12.86 38.87 10.91
CA SER A 89 13.95 39.82 10.65
C SER A 89 14.95 39.20 9.64
N LEU A 90 15.35 40.00 8.65
CA LEU A 90 16.68 40.13 8.01
C LEU A 90 17.60 38.91 7.67
N SER A 91 18.01 38.89 6.38
CA SER A 91 19.35 38.51 5.83
C SER A 91 19.61 36.99 5.59
N VAL A 92 20.15 36.44 4.49
CA VAL A 92 20.80 36.84 3.21
C VAL A 92 20.59 35.67 2.21
N PRO A 93 20.45 35.88 0.89
CA PRO A 93 20.33 34.80 -0.11
C PRO A 93 21.71 34.30 -0.56
N VAL A 94 21.92 32.97 -0.62
CA VAL A 94 23.11 32.39 -1.26
C VAL A 94 22.73 31.14 -2.08
N ALA A 95 23.05 31.23 -3.38
CA ALA A 95 23.27 30.18 -4.38
C ALA A 95 22.07 29.29 -4.76
N ALA A 96 21.44 29.35 -5.95
CA ALA A 96 21.92 29.62 -7.31
C ALA A 96 23.40 29.29 -7.52
N SER A 97 23.72 27.99 -7.62
CA SER A 97 24.74 27.40 -8.50
C SER A 97 25.12 26.02 -7.98
N LEU A 98 24.70 24.97 -8.69
CA LEU A 98 25.51 23.78 -9.02
C LEU A 98 24.67 22.85 -9.91
N ALA A 99 24.13 23.41 -10.98
CA ALA A 99 23.82 22.67 -12.20
C ALA A 99 25.09 22.71 -13.06
N LEU A 100 26.13 21.95 -12.68
CA LEU A 100 27.36 21.74 -13.44
C LEU A 100 28.23 20.73 -12.68
N LEU A 101 27.94 19.43 -12.84
CA LEU A 101 28.94 18.36 -12.88
C LEU A 101 28.30 17.04 -13.35
N PHE A 102 27.67 17.08 -14.53
CA PHE A 102 27.44 15.86 -15.32
C PHE A 102 28.67 15.67 -16.22
N MET A 103 29.67 14.96 -15.73
CA MET A 103 30.63 14.20 -16.56
C MET A 103 31.65 13.52 -15.65
N SER A 104 31.92 12.25 -15.96
CA SER A 104 33.07 11.41 -15.53
C SER A 104 32.82 10.42 -14.38
N ALA A 105 32.34 9.21 -14.72
CA ALA A 105 32.97 7.95 -14.29
C ALA A 105 32.33 6.76 -15.06
N PRO A 106 33.13 5.87 -15.69
CA PRO A 106 32.64 4.66 -16.31
C PRO A 106 32.42 3.54 -15.29
N GLU A 107 31.52 2.67 -15.69
CA GLU A 107 31.05 1.41 -15.13
C GLU A 107 32.19 0.45 -14.73
N GLU A 108 32.20 0.01 -13.47
CA GLU A 108 32.92 -1.21 -13.05
C GLU A 108 31.99 -2.07 -12.17
N GLN A 109 31.51 -3.16 -12.77
CA GLN A 109 30.94 -4.31 -12.06
C GLN A 109 32.04 -5.03 -11.27
N PRO A 110 31.70 -5.60 -10.11
CA PRO A 110 32.23 -6.89 -9.74
C PRO A 110 31.13 -7.85 -9.27
N GLU A 111 30.78 -8.81 -10.12
CA GLU A 111 30.64 -10.21 -9.70
C GLU A 111 32.06 -10.76 -9.45
N PRO A 112 32.34 -11.82 -8.66
CA PRO A 112 31.44 -12.93 -8.29
C PRO A 112 31.63 -13.50 -6.86
N SER A 113 30.74 -14.40 -6.42
CA SER A 113 31.16 -15.74 -5.95
C SER A 113 29.98 -16.58 -5.48
N ALA A 114 29.60 -17.52 -6.35
CA ALA A 114 28.87 -18.71 -5.96
C ALA A 114 29.82 -19.69 -5.25
N SER A 115 29.38 -20.25 -4.12
CA SER A 115 29.75 -21.59 -3.70
C SER A 115 28.60 -22.25 -2.95
N PRO A 116 28.44 -23.58 -3.08
CA PRO A 116 27.17 -24.26 -2.93
C PRO A 116 26.96 -24.78 -1.51
N VAL A 117 25.71 -24.82 -1.05
CA VAL A 117 25.30 -25.57 0.14
C VAL A 117 24.13 -26.51 -0.23
N PRO A 118 24.09 -27.71 0.37
CA PRO A 118 23.73 -28.93 -0.33
C PRO A 118 22.23 -29.22 -0.35
N LEU A 119 21.88 -30.02 -1.36
CA LEU A 119 20.58 -30.62 -1.61
C LEU A 119 20.18 -31.58 -0.47
N VAL A 120 19.14 -31.23 0.30
CA VAL A 120 18.36 -32.19 1.10
C VAL A 120 16.97 -32.26 0.47
N VAL A 121 16.64 -33.45 -0.05
CA VAL A 121 15.36 -33.75 -0.70
C VAL A 121 14.49 -34.55 0.27
N MET A 122 13.17 -34.28 0.22
CA MET A 122 12.01 -35.07 0.69
C MET A 122 11.61 -34.80 2.17
N LEU A 123 10.36 -34.46 2.54
CA LEU A 123 9.03 -34.63 1.95
C LEU A 123 8.04 -33.55 2.46
N ASP A 124 6.98 -33.34 1.67
CA ASP A 124 5.65 -32.78 1.97
C ASP A 124 5.38 -31.26 2.11
N THR A 125 4.66 -30.77 1.09
CA THR A 125 3.85 -29.54 0.96
C THR A 125 4.56 -28.18 1.02
N VAL A 126 4.87 -27.70 -0.19
CA VAL A 126 5.17 -26.32 -0.58
C VAL A 126 4.37 -25.26 0.23
N ARG A 127 5.06 -24.56 1.12
CA ARG A 127 4.70 -23.20 1.55
C ARG A 127 5.97 -22.35 1.68
N ILE A 128 6.61 -22.08 0.55
CA ILE A 128 7.72 -21.12 0.47
C ILE A 128 7.12 -19.71 0.30
N LYS A 129 6.44 -19.20 1.32
CA LYS A 129 6.19 -17.76 1.46
C LYS A 129 6.94 -17.33 2.71
N GLY A 130 7.90 -16.42 2.56
CA GLY A 130 8.75 -15.95 3.66
C GLY A 130 7.94 -15.32 4.81
N PRO A 131 8.59 -14.92 5.91
CA PRO A 131 7.89 -14.46 7.11
C PRO A 131 7.04 -13.21 6.85
N PRO A 132 5.99 -12.98 7.66
CA PRO A 132 5.13 -11.82 7.54
C PRO A 132 5.92 -10.52 7.70
N ARG A 133 5.77 -9.58 6.77
CA ARG A 133 6.54 -8.32 6.78
C ARG A 133 5.84 -7.22 6.00
N LEU A 134 6.25 -5.99 6.24
CA LEU A 134 5.86 -4.84 5.45
C LEU A 134 6.86 -4.61 4.32
N ARG A 135 6.37 -4.01 3.24
CA ARG A 135 7.16 -3.38 2.18
C ARG A 135 6.63 -1.97 1.99
N VAL A 136 7.52 -1.01 1.96
CA VAL A 136 7.19 0.42 1.88
C VAL A 136 7.79 0.98 0.62
N HIS A 137 6.95 1.54 -0.26
CA HIS A 137 7.42 2.24 -1.44
C HIS A 137 7.16 3.74 -1.29
N ARG A 138 8.15 4.58 -1.61
CA ARG A 138 7.96 6.02 -1.74
C ARG A 138 7.52 6.36 -3.17
N GLN A 139 6.45 7.13 -3.27
CA GLN A 139 5.95 7.65 -4.54
C GLN A 139 6.74 8.91 -4.93
N GLY A 140 6.99 9.06 -6.23
CA GLY A 140 7.67 10.21 -6.81
C GLY A 140 7.20 10.47 -8.24
N ALA A 141 7.92 11.31 -8.98
CA ALA A 141 7.60 11.61 -10.38
C ALA A 141 7.88 10.45 -11.36
N GLY A 142 8.58 9.40 -10.91
CA GLY A 142 8.91 8.20 -11.68
C GLY A 142 8.39 6.92 -11.02
N GLU A 143 9.10 5.82 -11.24
CA GLU A 143 8.75 4.53 -10.62
C GLU A 143 8.79 4.60 -9.08
N PRO A 144 7.86 3.95 -8.37
CA PRO A 144 7.88 3.88 -6.91
C PRO A 144 9.18 3.26 -6.39
N GLU A 145 9.85 3.96 -5.48
CA GLU A 145 11.11 3.54 -4.87
C GLU A 145 10.83 2.62 -3.67
N LEU A 146 11.30 1.38 -3.70
CA LEU A 146 11.25 0.50 -2.52
C LEU A 146 12.25 1.00 -1.47
N LEU A 147 11.75 1.25 -0.27
CA LEU A 147 12.56 1.71 0.87
C LEU A 147 13.06 0.52 1.68
N ASP A 148 14.29 0.64 2.19
CA ASP A 148 14.89 -0.26 3.17
C ASP A 148 14.62 0.22 4.61
N GLU A 149 14.84 -0.67 5.58
CA GLU A 149 14.80 -0.30 7.00
C GLU A 149 15.70 0.91 7.29
N GLN A 150 15.17 1.83 8.09
CA GLN A 150 15.84 3.07 8.49
C GLN A 150 16.17 4.00 7.31
N ALA A 151 15.52 3.80 6.16
CA ALA A 151 15.64 4.74 5.04
C ALA A 151 15.23 6.15 5.47
N ARG A 152 15.91 7.14 4.90
CA ARG A 152 15.63 8.56 5.15
C ARG A 152 14.38 8.98 4.39
N ALA A 153 13.45 9.60 5.11
CA ALA A 153 12.22 10.14 4.55
C ALA A 153 12.00 11.58 5.04
N ARG A 154 11.27 12.36 4.25
CA ARG A 154 10.96 13.78 4.52
C ARG A 154 9.47 14.00 4.68
N ARG A 155 9.09 15.11 5.32
CA ARG A 155 7.70 15.59 5.28
C ARG A 155 7.24 15.70 3.82
N GLY A 156 6.02 15.24 3.55
CA GLY A 156 5.40 15.25 2.22
C GLY A 156 5.76 14.04 1.36
N ASP A 157 6.69 13.17 1.78
CA ASP A 157 6.89 11.88 1.11
C ASP A 157 5.60 11.06 1.21
N VAL A 158 5.09 10.59 0.08
CA VAL A 158 3.89 9.75 0.01
C VAL A 158 4.31 8.29 -0.08
N LEU A 159 3.86 7.48 0.89
CA LEU A 159 4.24 6.08 1.04
C LEU A 159 3.10 5.16 0.66
N GLN A 160 3.38 4.17 -0.20
CA GLN A 160 2.51 3.03 -0.41
C GLN A 160 3.00 1.85 0.42
N LEU A 161 2.22 1.51 1.45
CA LEU A 161 2.45 0.32 2.25
C LEU A 161 1.84 -0.91 1.58
N SER A 162 2.53 -2.04 1.72
CA SER A 162 2.05 -3.36 1.35
C SER A 162 2.50 -4.39 2.38
N TYR A 163 1.77 -5.48 2.52
CA TYR A 163 2.16 -6.59 3.40
C TYR A 163 2.42 -7.87 2.62
N VAL A 164 3.30 -8.68 3.18
CA VAL A 164 3.41 -10.11 2.88
C VAL A 164 2.82 -10.84 4.08
N SER A 165 1.79 -11.66 3.88
CA SER A 165 1.08 -12.29 5.00
C SER A 165 1.88 -13.43 5.65
N GLY A 166 2.87 -13.99 4.95
CA GLY A 166 3.72 -15.07 5.46
C GLY A 166 2.94 -16.28 5.98
N GLY A 167 1.77 -16.54 5.39
CA GLY A 167 0.88 -17.63 5.78
C GLY A 167 -0.07 -17.32 6.94
N ARG A 168 0.02 -16.14 7.55
CA ARG A 168 -0.95 -15.64 8.55
C ARG A 168 -2.25 -15.23 7.89
N ARG A 169 -3.36 -15.45 8.59
CA ARG A 169 -4.71 -15.20 8.06
C ARG A 169 -5.25 -13.83 8.43
N HIS A 170 -4.76 -13.27 9.54
CA HIS A 170 -5.21 -11.98 10.03
C HIS A 170 -4.03 -11.06 10.36
N GLY A 171 -4.25 -9.77 10.21
CA GLY A 171 -3.27 -8.76 10.59
C GLY A 171 -3.84 -7.36 10.80
N VAL A 172 -3.07 -6.55 11.52
CA VAL A 172 -3.34 -5.14 11.79
C VAL A 172 -2.04 -4.36 11.54
N VAL A 173 -2.13 -3.26 10.81
CA VAL A 173 -1.00 -2.35 10.55
C VAL A 173 -1.29 -1.02 11.22
N VAL A 174 -0.40 -0.61 12.12
CA VAL A 174 -0.44 0.69 12.81
C VAL A 174 0.91 1.38 12.66
N SER A 175 0.96 2.69 12.80
CA SER A 175 2.23 3.41 12.93
C SER A 175 2.29 4.24 14.19
N VAL A 176 3.53 4.50 14.62
CA VAL A 176 3.88 5.42 15.70
C VAL A 176 4.94 6.38 15.18
N ASP A 177 4.71 7.68 15.32
CA ASP A 177 5.68 8.71 14.93
C ASP A 177 6.53 9.20 16.12
N GLY A 178 7.53 10.04 15.85
CA GLY A 178 8.37 10.64 16.89
C GLY A 178 7.66 11.63 17.82
N ARG A 179 6.42 12.04 17.54
CA ARG A 179 5.57 12.80 18.49
C ARG A 179 4.69 11.87 19.34
N GLY A 180 4.70 10.57 19.07
CA GLY A 180 3.85 9.58 19.71
C GLY A 180 2.42 9.55 19.15
N ALA A 181 2.16 10.12 17.97
CA ALA A 181 0.89 9.94 17.30
C ALA A 181 0.78 8.50 16.79
N VAL A 182 -0.43 7.92 16.90
CA VAL A 182 -0.70 6.55 16.48
C VAL A 182 -1.72 6.57 15.35
N THR A 183 -1.36 5.99 14.21
CA THR A 183 -2.22 5.93 13.01
C THR A 183 -2.56 4.49 12.67
N LEU A 184 -3.84 4.21 12.38
CA LEU A 184 -4.29 2.91 11.86
C LEU A 184 -4.20 2.91 10.33
N HIS A 185 -3.48 1.94 9.76
CA HIS A 185 -3.35 1.76 8.31
C HIS A 185 -4.15 0.57 7.78
N HIS A 186 -4.26 -0.49 8.58
CA HIS A 186 -5.09 -1.65 8.26
C HIS A 186 -5.63 -2.31 9.53
N PRO A 187 -6.93 -2.67 9.60
CA PRO A 187 -7.98 -2.38 8.61
C PRO A 187 -8.25 -0.88 8.44
N ALA A 188 -8.96 -0.48 7.38
CA ALA A 188 -9.26 0.93 7.10
C ALA A 188 -10.14 1.60 8.18
N THR A 189 -10.82 0.81 9.02
CA THR A 189 -11.63 1.28 10.13
C THR A 189 -11.51 0.32 11.31
N LEU A 190 -11.85 0.78 12.52
CA LEU A 190 -11.80 -0.05 13.74
C LEU A 190 -12.67 -1.32 13.67
N ALA A 191 -13.77 -1.27 12.91
CA ALA A 191 -14.69 -2.41 12.74
C ALA A 191 -14.44 -3.18 11.42
N GLY A 192 -13.38 -2.86 10.69
CA GLY A 192 -13.06 -3.51 9.43
C GLY A 192 -12.51 -4.93 9.63
N SER A 193 -12.58 -5.74 8.57
CA SER A 193 -12.00 -7.09 8.58
C SER A 193 -10.48 -7.03 8.68
N THR A 194 -9.92 -7.82 9.60
CA THR A 194 -8.47 -8.01 9.75
C THR A 194 -7.93 -9.12 8.86
N GLU A 195 -8.75 -9.70 7.97
CA GLU A 195 -8.33 -10.77 7.08
C GLU A 195 -7.25 -10.30 6.09
N LEU A 196 -6.22 -11.13 5.94
CA LEU A 196 -5.13 -10.89 5.00
C LEU A 196 -5.34 -11.69 3.73
N GLY A 197 -5.21 -11.01 2.59
CA GLY A 197 -5.19 -11.63 1.28
C GLY A 197 -3.92 -12.46 1.05
N PRO A 198 -3.98 -13.50 0.20
CA PRO A 198 -2.78 -14.18 -0.26
C PRO A 198 -2.01 -13.31 -1.26
N GLY A 199 -0.69 -13.24 -1.12
CA GLY A 199 0.15 -12.52 -2.07
C GLY A 199 1.56 -12.24 -1.54
N ASP A 200 2.46 -11.87 -2.44
CA ASP A 200 3.87 -11.59 -2.12
C ASP A 200 4.14 -10.10 -1.81
N ALA A 201 3.14 -9.23 -2.00
CA ALA A 201 3.07 -7.84 -1.53
C ALA A 201 1.67 -7.27 -1.81
N VAL A 202 0.72 -7.46 -0.90
CA VAL A 202 -0.64 -6.94 -1.05
C VAL A 202 -0.66 -5.47 -0.60
N PRO A 203 -0.99 -4.51 -1.49
CA PRO A 203 -1.04 -3.10 -1.13
C PRO A 203 -2.17 -2.81 -0.14
N LEU A 204 -1.90 -1.93 0.81
CA LEU A 204 -2.95 -1.35 1.66
C LEU A 204 -3.83 -0.40 0.84
N ALA A 205 -5.06 -0.19 1.31
CA ALA A 205 -6.09 0.54 0.57
C ALA A 205 -5.72 1.99 0.23
N HIS A 206 -4.84 2.61 1.02
CA HIS A 206 -4.48 4.02 0.89
C HIS A 206 -2.98 4.21 1.02
N ALA A 207 -2.47 5.22 0.30
CA ALA A 207 -1.13 5.75 0.52
C ALA A 207 -1.14 6.70 1.74
N TYR A 208 0.02 6.87 2.37
CA TYR A 208 0.19 7.66 3.58
C TYR A 208 1.24 8.75 3.35
N GLU A 209 0.85 10.01 3.51
CA GLU A 209 1.77 11.14 3.42
C GLU A 209 2.43 11.38 4.78
N LEU A 210 3.76 11.44 4.80
CA LEU A 210 4.51 11.72 6.03
C LEU A 210 4.33 13.17 6.48
N ASP A 211 4.05 13.35 7.76
CA ASP A 211 4.04 14.65 8.41
C ASP A 211 5.47 15.12 8.80
N ASP A 212 5.56 16.25 9.51
CA ASP A 212 6.83 16.75 10.07
C ASP A 212 7.13 16.23 11.49
N ALA A 213 6.62 15.06 11.89
CA ALA A 213 7.04 14.48 13.17
C ALA A 213 8.57 14.31 13.17
N PRO A 214 9.24 14.61 14.29
CA PRO A 214 10.69 14.48 14.33
C PRO A 214 11.08 13.01 14.32
N ASP A 215 12.38 12.78 14.12
CA ASP A 215 13.10 11.53 14.39
C ASP A 215 12.71 10.32 13.54
N PHE A 216 11.47 9.82 13.64
CA PHE A 216 11.08 8.58 12.97
C PHE A 216 9.58 8.48 12.65
N GLU A 217 9.27 7.54 11.76
CA GLU A 217 7.96 6.92 11.59
C GLU A 217 8.15 5.41 11.63
N ARG A 218 7.47 4.72 12.54
CA ARG A 218 7.57 3.27 12.68
C ARG A 218 6.24 2.62 12.42
N PHE A 219 6.18 1.78 11.40
CA PHE A 219 5.03 0.94 11.08
C PHE A 219 5.19 -0.42 11.76
N LEU A 220 4.14 -0.91 12.40
CA LEU A 220 4.10 -2.21 13.06
C LEU A 220 3.02 -3.07 12.43
N PHE A 221 3.35 -4.32 12.15
CA PHE A 221 2.47 -5.31 11.58
C PHE A 221 2.27 -6.45 12.58
N VAL A 222 1.07 -6.49 13.16
CA VAL A 222 0.64 -7.54 14.08
C VAL A 222 -0.12 -8.60 13.29
N THR A 223 0.17 -9.88 13.51
CA THR A 223 -0.42 -10.99 12.76
C THR A 223 -0.82 -12.17 13.65
N SER A 224 -1.81 -12.93 13.18
CA SER A 224 -2.33 -14.10 13.88
C SER A 224 -3.04 -15.07 12.92
N ASP A 225 -3.37 -16.25 13.45
CA ASP A 225 -4.15 -17.25 12.71
C ASP A 225 -5.66 -17.06 12.86
N GLY A 226 -6.13 -16.26 13.84
CA GLY A 226 -7.54 -15.89 14.03
C GLY A 226 -7.74 -14.36 14.08
N PRO A 227 -8.99 -13.85 14.07
CA PRO A 227 -9.26 -12.41 14.06
C PRO A 227 -8.58 -11.64 15.19
N LEU A 228 -8.18 -10.39 14.92
CA LEU A 228 -7.50 -9.52 15.88
C LEU A 228 -8.46 -8.45 16.40
N ASP A 229 -8.34 -8.11 17.68
CA ASP A 229 -8.97 -6.91 18.24
C ASP A 229 -8.14 -5.67 17.86
N VAL A 230 -8.64 -4.90 16.90
CA VAL A 230 -8.00 -3.68 16.40
C VAL A 230 -7.84 -2.64 17.51
N SER A 231 -8.80 -2.54 18.44
CA SER A 231 -8.75 -1.58 19.53
C SER A 231 -7.64 -1.94 20.51
N ALA A 232 -7.48 -3.21 20.84
CA ALA A 232 -6.40 -3.68 21.70
C ALA A 232 -5.01 -3.41 21.10
N VAL A 233 -4.83 -3.61 19.79
CA VAL A 233 -3.57 -3.29 19.09
C VAL A 233 -3.28 -1.78 19.14
N LEU A 234 -4.29 -0.95 18.90
CA LEU A 234 -4.13 0.51 18.97
C LEU A 234 -3.83 1.01 20.38
N GLU A 235 -4.48 0.45 21.41
CA GLU A 235 -4.15 0.76 22.81
C GLU A 235 -2.73 0.36 23.15
N ALA A 236 -2.27 -0.82 22.72
CA ALA A 236 -0.89 -1.25 22.91
C ALA A 236 0.11 -0.31 22.21
N ALA A 237 -0.21 0.17 21.00
CA ALA A 237 0.59 1.18 20.29
C ALA A 237 0.62 2.52 21.03
N ARG A 238 -0.52 2.97 21.58
CA ARG A 238 -0.60 4.20 22.40
C ARG A 238 0.19 4.07 23.70
N VAL A 239 0.18 2.90 24.34
CA VAL A 239 1.02 2.62 25.52
C VAL A 239 2.49 2.77 25.17
N LEU A 240 2.91 2.15 24.07
CA LEU A 240 4.30 2.24 23.59
C LEU A 240 4.67 3.69 23.22
N ALA A 241 3.79 4.42 22.54
CA ALA A 241 4.02 5.79 22.11
C ALA A 241 4.25 6.79 23.26
N ARG A 242 3.76 6.47 24.47
CA ARG A 242 4.04 7.25 25.70
C ARG A 242 5.46 7.10 26.21
N GLN A 243 6.27 6.22 25.61
CA GLN A 243 7.66 5.97 25.95
C GLN A 243 8.56 6.26 24.73
N PRO A 244 8.83 7.53 24.38
CA PRO A 244 9.49 7.90 23.13
C PRO A 244 10.84 7.21 22.89
N SER A 245 11.62 7.00 23.95
CA SER A 245 12.91 6.29 23.88
C SER A 245 12.79 4.81 23.50
N GLU A 246 11.65 4.18 23.80
CA GLU A 246 11.40 2.76 23.54
C GLU A 246 10.56 2.53 22.29
N ALA A 247 9.74 3.52 21.90
CA ALA A 247 8.80 3.44 20.78
C ALA A 247 9.46 3.04 19.46
N ARG A 248 10.75 3.35 19.30
CA ARG A 248 11.53 3.07 18.10
C ARG A 248 11.90 1.59 17.92
N THR A 249 11.99 0.81 18.99
CA THR A 249 12.56 -0.55 18.92
C THR A 249 11.73 -1.61 19.64
N ARG A 250 11.06 -1.25 20.75
CA ARG A 250 10.34 -2.23 21.57
C ARG A 250 9.10 -2.75 20.85
N SER A 251 8.80 -4.04 21.00
CA SER A 251 7.54 -4.62 20.52
C SER A 251 6.33 -4.03 21.23
N LEU A 252 5.15 -4.12 20.62
CA LEU A 252 3.91 -3.76 21.31
C LEU A 252 3.69 -4.69 22.51
N PRO A 253 3.19 -4.16 23.65
CA PRO A 253 2.84 -4.95 24.82
C PRO A 253 1.56 -5.77 24.57
N LEU A 254 1.69 -6.79 23.72
CA LEU A 254 0.64 -7.72 23.31
C LEU A 254 1.07 -9.16 23.64
N PRO A 255 0.13 -10.13 23.69
CA PRO A 255 0.48 -11.53 23.96
C PRO A 255 1.51 -12.08 22.96
N ASP A 256 2.48 -12.84 23.47
CA ASP A 256 3.58 -13.43 22.67
C ASP A 256 3.10 -14.44 21.62
N THR A 257 1.84 -14.86 21.69
CA THR A 257 1.19 -15.69 20.67
C THR A 257 0.96 -14.93 19.35
N LEU A 258 0.99 -13.60 19.37
CA LEU A 258 0.82 -12.76 18.19
C LEU A 258 2.18 -12.49 17.52
N GLY A 259 2.24 -12.66 16.21
CA GLY A 259 3.43 -12.29 15.44
C GLY A 259 3.52 -10.78 15.31
N GLN A 260 4.70 -10.21 15.54
CA GLN A 260 4.94 -8.78 15.36
C GLN A 260 6.19 -8.57 14.50
N THR A 261 6.05 -7.76 13.45
CA THR A 261 7.17 -7.20 12.71
C THR A 261 7.01 -5.69 12.61
N SER A 262 8.09 -4.96 12.32
CA SER A 262 8.03 -3.51 12.15
C SER A 262 8.94 -3.06 11.04
N PHE A 263 8.63 -1.88 10.48
CA PHE A 263 9.44 -1.16 9.51
C PHE A 263 9.58 0.29 9.95
N THR A 264 10.81 0.80 10.03
CA THR A 264 11.10 2.13 10.57
C THR A 264 11.73 3.02 9.51
N LEU A 265 11.24 4.25 9.40
CA LEU A 265 11.85 5.32 8.61
C LEU A 265 12.50 6.35 9.51
N GLU A 266 13.62 6.90 9.03
CA GLU A 266 14.32 8.01 9.67
C GLU A 266 13.80 9.33 9.09
N LYS A 267 13.12 10.14 9.90
CA LYS A 267 12.63 11.44 9.44
C LYS A 267 13.76 12.46 9.48
N VAL A 268 14.17 12.92 8.30
CA VAL A 268 15.16 13.98 8.15
C VAL A 268 14.46 15.33 7.94
N ARG A 269 15.02 16.38 8.54
CA ARG A 269 14.53 17.75 8.40
C ARG A 269 14.77 18.29 6.99
#